data_AF-A0A936MME7-F1
#
_entry.id   AF-A0A936MME7-F1
#
_cell.length_a   1.000
_cell.length_b   1.000
_cell.length_c   1.000
_cell.angle_alpha   90.00
_cell.angle_beta   90.00
_cell.angle_gamma   90.00
#
_symmetry.space_group_name_H-M   'P 1'
#
loop_
_entity.id
_entity.type
_entity.pdbx_description
1 polymer ?
#
loop_
_entity_poly.entity_id
_entity_poly.type
_entity_poly.pdbx_seq_one_letter_code
_entity_poly.pdbx_strand_id
1 'polypeptide(L)'
;MSHAEIDDEQTWVLVAGTGWRNDPLPKPQQLAAEAIGRALAHRGFGLVTCGWYGVDRAVTRAFAGELQALGLPLSRRLKQSCRGPMNLPFLVAT
;
A
#
# COMPACT_ATOMS: atom_id res chain seq x y z
N MET A 1 13.55 -8.96 31.84
CA MET A 1 12.16 -8.44 31.82
C MET A 1 11.66 -8.61 30.40
N SER A 2 10.61 -9.40 30.24
CA SER A 2 10.04 -9.85 28.97
C SER A 2 9.54 -8.66 28.13
N HIS A 3 10.14 -8.43 26.96
CA HIS A 3 9.46 -7.73 25.87
C HIS A 3 8.36 -8.65 25.35
N ALA A 4 7.21 -8.64 26.01
CA ALA A 4 5.98 -9.10 25.39
C ALA A 4 5.75 -8.16 24.20
N GLU A 5 5.99 -8.68 22.99
CA GLU A 5 5.54 -8.05 21.75
C GLU A 5 4.02 -7.93 21.86
N ILE A 6 3.56 -6.72 22.15
CA ILE A 6 2.18 -6.35 21.87
C ILE A 6 2.14 -6.26 20.35
N ASP A 7 1.89 -7.40 19.69
CA ASP A 7 1.22 -7.41 18.41
C ASP A 7 -0.17 -6.83 18.70
N ASP A 8 -0.24 -5.50 18.85
CA ASP A 8 -1.49 -4.77 18.84
C ASP A 8 -2.20 -5.26 17.58
N GLU A 9 -3.45 -5.74 17.70
CA GLU A 9 -4.24 -6.28 16.59
C GLU A 9 -4.30 -5.24 15.47
N GLN A 10 -3.30 -5.25 14.61
CA GLN A 10 -3.07 -4.16 13.70
C GLN A 10 -4.10 -4.31 12.60
N THR A 11 -5.06 -3.39 12.56
CA THR A 11 -6.09 -3.42 11.54
C THR A 11 -5.45 -3.10 10.20
N TRP A 12 -5.62 -4.01 9.23
CA TRP A 12 -5.10 -3.88 7.88
C TRP A 12 -6.17 -3.36 6.94
N VAL A 13 -5.82 -2.33 6.16
CA VAL A 13 -6.71 -1.73 5.15
C VAL A 13 -6.19 -2.07 3.77
N LEU A 14 -6.99 -2.80 2.99
CA LEU A 14 -6.75 -2.99 1.57
C LEU A 14 -7.26 -1.77 0.81
N VAL A 15 -6.37 -1.12 0.07
CA VAL A 15 -6.74 -0.09 -0.89
C VAL A 15 -6.87 -0.73 -2.27
N ALA A 16 -8.07 -0.66 -2.81
CA ALA A 16 -8.36 -1.04 -4.19
C ALA A 16 -8.85 0.19 -4.95
N GLY A 17 -8.41 0.34 -6.19
CA GLY A 17 -8.83 1.45 -7.02
C GLY A 17 -8.29 1.34 -8.43
N THR A 18 -8.74 2.24 -9.28
CA THR A 18 -8.38 2.26 -10.70
C THR A 18 -7.17 3.15 -10.94
N GLY A 19 -6.58 2.96 -12.11
CA GLY A 19 -5.51 3.81 -12.64
C GLY A 19 -4.78 3.09 -13.77
N TRP A 20 -4.79 3.69 -14.94
CA TRP A 20 -3.91 3.27 -16.03
C TRP A 20 -2.65 4.13 -16.01
N ARG A 21 -1.55 3.58 -16.54
CA ARG A 21 -0.29 4.32 -16.65
C ARG A 21 -0.46 5.62 -17.45
N ASN A 22 -1.36 5.62 -18.44
CA ASN A 22 -1.57 6.74 -19.37
C ASN A 22 -2.77 7.62 -19.01
N ASP A 23 -3.48 7.31 -17.92
CA ASP A 23 -4.65 8.05 -17.49
C ASP A 23 -4.51 8.44 -16.01
N PRO A 24 -3.93 9.63 -15.73
CA PRO A 24 -3.69 10.08 -14.37
C PRO A 24 -5.01 10.41 -13.66
N LEU A 25 -5.06 10.16 -12.36
CA LEU A 25 -6.20 10.57 -11.53
C LEU A 25 -6.42 12.09 -11.63
N PRO A 26 -7.68 12.54 -11.81
CA PRO A 26 -8.06 13.93 -11.60
C PRO A 26 -7.53 14.45 -10.27
N LYS A 27 -7.06 15.71 -10.25
CA LYS A 27 -6.37 16.29 -9.09
C LYS A 27 -7.13 16.14 -7.75
N PRO A 28 -8.46 16.35 -7.68
CA PRO A 28 -9.20 16.15 -6.44
C PRO A 28 -9.12 14.70 -5.92
N GLN A 29 -9.20 13.71 -6.81
CA GLN A 29 -9.12 12.29 -6.46
C GLN A 29 -7.71 11.91 -6.01
N GLN A 30 -6.68 12.46 -6.67
CA GLN A 30 -5.30 12.30 -6.22
C GLN A 30 -5.10 12.86 -4.80
N LEU A 31 -5.57 14.09 -4.53
CA LEU A 31 -5.45 14.72 -3.21
C LEU A 31 -6.18 13.91 -2.13
N ALA A 32 -7.37 13.39 -2.44
CA ALA A 32 -8.12 12.52 -1.55
C ALA A 32 -7.38 11.21 -1.25
N ALA A 33 -6.85 10.55 -2.28
CA ALA A 33 -6.05 9.33 -2.14
C ALA A 33 -4.80 9.58 -1.26
N GLU A 34 -4.07 10.66 -1.51
CA GLU A 34 -2.92 11.03 -0.69
C GLU A 34 -3.31 11.31 0.77
N ALA A 35 -4.42 12.02 1.01
CA ALA A 35 -4.91 12.30 2.35
C ALA A 35 -5.29 11.02 3.12
N ILE A 36 -5.89 10.05 2.44
CA ILE A 36 -6.19 8.72 3.01
C ILE A 36 -4.89 8.03 3.43
N GLY A 37 -3.88 7.99 2.56
CA GLY A 37 -2.59 7.36 2.88
C GLY A 37 -1.93 7.98 4.12
N ARG A 38 -1.93 9.31 4.22
CA ARG A 38 -1.42 10.00 5.41
C ARG A 38 -2.22 9.65 6.66
N ALA A 39 -3.54 9.72 6.58
CA ALA A 39 -4.42 9.44 7.72
C ALA A 39 -4.26 8.00 8.24
N LEU A 40 -4.09 7.01 7.35
CA LEU A 40 -3.84 5.62 7.72
C LEU A 40 -2.51 5.45 8.47
N ALA A 41 -1.45 6.14 8.01
CA ALA A 41 -0.15 6.12 8.68
C ALA A 41 -0.23 6.66 10.12
N HIS A 42 -0.81 7.86 10.28
CA HIS A 42 -0.95 8.52 11.59
C HIS A 42 -1.84 7.75 12.58
N ARG A 43 -2.86 7.03 12.10
CA ARG A 43 -3.80 6.30 12.97
C ARG A 43 -3.34 4.89 13.35
N GLY A 44 -2.15 4.46 12.94
CA GLY A 44 -1.64 3.14 13.37
C GLY A 44 -2.05 1.95 12.49
N PHE A 45 -2.78 2.16 11.38
CA PHE A 45 -3.19 1.07 10.47
C PHE A 45 -2.05 0.44 9.66
N GLY A 46 -2.22 -0.82 9.29
CA GLY A 46 -1.43 -1.44 8.21
C GLY A 46 -2.07 -1.16 6.84
N LEU A 47 -1.25 -0.99 5.80
CA LEU A 47 -1.70 -0.83 4.42
C LEU A 47 -1.42 -2.11 3.62
N VAL A 48 -2.45 -2.60 2.94
CA VAL A 48 -2.31 -3.61 1.87
C VAL A 48 -2.54 -2.93 0.53
N THR A 49 -1.62 -3.15 -0.42
CA THR A 49 -1.60 -2.54 -1.75
C THR A 49 -1.35 -3.59 -2.84
N CYS A 50 -1.85 -3.36 -4.05
CA CYS A 50 -1.65 -4.23 -5.20
C CYS A 50 -0.53 -3.75 -6.16
N GLY A 51 0.08 -2.59 -5.92
CA GLY A 51 1.15 -2.04 -6.77
C GLY A 51 0.68 -1.49 -8.12
N TRP A 52 -0.55 -0.99 -8.21
CA TRP A 52 -1.15 -0.45 -9.44
C TRP A 52 -1.00 1.08 -9.53
N TYR A 53 -1.20 1.62 -10.75
CA TYR A 53 -1.25 3.06 -10.97
C TYR A 53 -2.53 3.68 -10.36
N GLY A 54 -2.61 5.02 -10.41
CA GLY A 54 -3.76 5.76 -9.89
C GLY A 54 -3.84 5.71 -8.37
N VAL A 55 -4.97 5.22 -7.85
CA VAL A 55 -5.30 5.32 -6.42
C VAL A 55 -4.28 4.57 -5.57
N ASP A 56 -3.96 3.34 -5.96
CA ASP A 56 -3.05 2.46 -5.23
C ASP A 56 -1.67 3.11 -5.07
N ARG A 57 -1.09 3.61 -6.16
CA ARG A 57 0.17 4.37 -6.12
C ARG A 57 0.08 5.65 -5.27
N ALA A 58 -1.00 6.43 -5.39
CA ALA A 58 -1.13 7.69 -4.68
C ALA A 58 -1.23 7.48 -3.16
N VAL A 59 -2.08 6.54 -2.72
CA VAL A 59 -2.22 6.17 -1.31
C VAL A 59 -0.90 5.59 -0.78
N THR A 60 -0.32 4.64 -1.49
CA THR A 60 0.91 3.94 -1.07
C THR A 60 2.08 4.90 -0.90
N ARG A 61 2.28 5.84 -1.84
CA ARG A 61 3.34 6.83 -1.74
C ARG A 61 3.16 7.77 -0.55
N ALA A 62 1.94 8.25 -0.33
CA ALA A 62 1.65 9.13 0.79
C ALA A 62 1.81 8.43 2.15
N PHE A 63 1.32 7.19 2.26
CA PHE A 63 1.49 6.36 3.45
C PHE A 63 2.96 6.10 3.76
N ALA A 64 3.74 5.69 2.75
CA ALA A 64 5.18 5.44 2.90
C ALA A 64 5.96 6.69 3.31
N GLY A 65 5.63 7.84 2.70
CA GLY A 65 6.23 9.12 3.06
C GLY A 65 5.98 9.50 4.51
N GLU A 66 4.75 9.31 5.02
CA GLU A 66 4.46 9.60 6.42
C GLU A 66 5.11 8.64 7.39
N LEU A 67 5.16 7.33 7.09
CA LEU A 67 5.90 6.40 7.96
C LEU A 67 7.38 6.77 8.04
N GLN A 68 7.98 7.17 6.91
CA GLN A 68 9.35 7.66 6.88
C GLN A 68 9.50 8.94 7.73
N ALA A 69 8.59 9.90 7.62
CA ALA A 69 8.61 11.13 8.41
C ALA A 69 8.45 10.87 9.91
N LEU A 70 7.68 9.85 10.28
CA LEU A 70 7.48 9.39 11.66
C LEU A 70 8.63 8.50 12.18
N GLY A 71 9.63 8.18 11.35
CA GLY A 71 10.73 7.28 11.72
C GLY A 71 10.30 5.82 11.92
N LEU A 72 9.17 5.41 11.32
CA LEU A 72 8.61 4.07 11.45
C LEU A 72 9.00 3.18 10.26
N PRO A 73 9.30 1.89 10.51
CA PRO A 73 9.68 0.98 9.43
C PRO A 73 8.47 0.59 8.58
N LEU A 74 8.62 0.78 7.26
CA LEU A 74 7.65 0.35 6.24
C LEU A 74 7.33 -1.14 6.30
N SER A 75 8.34 -1.98 6.52
CA SER A 75 8.22 -3.46 6.50
C SER A 75 7.23 -4.01 7.51
N ARG A 76 6.93 -3.27 8.58
CA ARG A 76 5.95 -3.67 9.59
C ARG A 76 4.51 -3.30 9.23
N ARG A 77 4.32 -2.32 8.36
CA ARG A 77 3.01 -1.67 8.14
C ARG A 77 2.56 -1.58 6.69
N LEU A 78 3.37 -2.07 5.74
CA LEU A 78 3.02 -2.15 4.34
C LEU A 78 3.19 -3.58 3.82
N LYS A 79 2.12 -4.11 3.23
CA LYS A 79 2.12 -5.40 2.53
C LYS A 79 1.72 -5.16 1.08
N GLN A 80 2.58 -5.55 0.15
CA GLN A 80 2.26 -5.51 -1.28
C GLN A 80 1.88 -6.92 -1.75
N SER A 81 0.69 -7.05 -2.32
CA SER A 81 0.21 -8.28 -2.94
C SER A 81 0.21 -8.13 -4.46
N CYS A 82 1.22 -8.71 -5.11
CA CYS A 82 1.24 -8.84 -6.56
C CYS A 82 0.63 -10.20 -6.94
N ARG A 83 -0.34 -10.25 -7.85
CA ARG A 83 -0.59 -11.51 -8.57
C ARG A 83 0.62 -11.77 -9.47
N GLY A 84 1.16 -12.99 -9.43
CA GLY A 84 2.08 -13.48 -10.45
C GLY A 84 1.47 -13.34 -11.86
N PRO A 85 2.29 -13.40 -12.93
CA PRO A 85 1.84 -13.09 -14.28
C PRO A 85 0.57 -13.88 -14.65
N MET A 86 -0.52 -13.16 -14.95
CA MET A 86 -1.67 -13.77 -15.59
C MET A 86 -1.32 -13.97 -17.08
N ASN A 87 -1.02 -15.24 -17.43
CA ASN A 87 -0.75 -15.85 -18.76
C ASN A 87 0.72 -16.01 -19.20
N LEU A 88 1.24 -17.24 -19.12
CA LEU A 88 1.67 -18.03 -20.29
C LEU A 88 1.43 -19.53 -19.99
N PRO A 89 0.98 -20.34 -20.96
CA PRO A 89 0.69 -21.75 -20.75
C PRO A 89 1.97 -22.54 -20.42
N PHE A 90 1.79 -23.68 -19.76
CA PHE A 90 2.78 -24.74 -19.62
C PHE A 90 3.68 -24.85 -20.87
N LEU A 91 4.95 -24.49 -20.74
CA LEU A 91 6.00 -25.09 -21.56
C LEU A 91 7.13 -25.48 -20.62
N VAL A 92 7.18 -26.78 -20.34
CA VAL A 92 8.40 -27.48 -19.94
C VAL A 92 9.41 -27.23 -21.06
N ALA A 93 10.56 -26.67 -20.73
CA ALA A 93 11.75 -26.75 -21.56
C ALA A 93 12.89 -27.24 -20.66
N THR A 94 13.25 -28.49 -20.93
CA THR A 94 14.45 -29.23 -20.50
C THR A 94 15.74 -28.47 -20.72
#